data_AF-A0AAU6E8B3-F1
#
_entry.id   AF-A0AAU6E8B3-F1
#
_cell.length_a   1.000
_cell.length_b   1.000
_cell.length_c   1.000
_cell.angle_alpha   90.00
_cell.angle_beta   90.00
_cell.angle_gamma   90.00
#
_symmetry.space_group_name_H-M   'P 1'
#
loop_
_entity.id
_entity.type
_entity.pdbx_description
1 polymer ?
#
loop_
_entity_poly.entity_id
_entity_poly.type
_entity_poly.pdbx_seq_one_letter_code
_entity_poly.pdbx_strand_id
1 'polypeptide(L)'
;MDFNGYSTDSPALQLAAGDVVDTAQYIEGLRQGVRTVTEELTGSGWLGAASGKFRSAMTRWDEQMLIVRRDLETIAENMGASAVSYSAADQDVDAGMSMVDSLINTPGEPRTAAV
;
A
#
# COMPACT_ATOMS: atom_id res chain seq x y z
N MET A 1 -10.11 -20.29 22.98
CA MET A 1 -8.87 -19.67 22.50
C MET A 1 -9.15 -19.25 21.08
N ASP A 2 -9.39 -17.96 20.85
CA ASP A 2 -9.65 -17.43 19.51
C ASP A 2 -8.32 -17.29 18.77
N PHE A 3 -8.11 -18.12 17.75
CA PHE A 3 -7.02 -18.02 16.77
C PHE A 3 -7.43 -17.11 15.58
N ASN A 4 -8.26 -16.11 15.81
CA ASN A 4 -8.98 -15.41 14.73
C ASN A 4 -8.28 -14.14 14.21
N GLY A 5 -6.97 -14.02 14.41
CA GLY A 5 -6.22 -12.79 14.11
C GLY A 5 -5.45 -12.77 12.79
N TYR A 6 -5.33 -13.88 12.07
CA TYR A 6 -4.44 -13.96 10.89
C TYR A 6 -5.14 -13.73 9.53
N SER A 7 -6.44 -14.05 9.42
CA SER A 7 -7.17 -14.01 8.13
C SER A 7 -7.78 -12.63 7.78
N THR A 8 -8.05 -11.77 8.78
CA THR A 8 -8.76 -10.50 8.56
C THR A 8 -7.91 -9.34 8.02
N ASP A 9 -6.58 -9.46 8.07
CA ASP A 9 -5.67 -8.33 7.80
C ASP A 9 -5.36 -8.12 6.31
N SER A 10 -5.34 -9.19 5.50
CA SER A 10 -4.96 -9.07 4.07
C SER A 10 -5.99 -8.28 3.23
N PRO A 11 -7.31 -8.52 3.33
CA PRO A 11 -8.31 -7.71 2.62
C PRO A 11 -8.34 -6.25 3.09
N ALA A 12 -8.18 -6.01 4.40
CA ALA A 12 -8.12 -4.67 4.96
C ALA A 12 -6.88 -3.89 4.48
N LEU A 13 -5.73 -4.56 4.39
CA LEU A 13 -4.50 -3.98 3.85
C LEU A 13 -4.61 -3.65 2.37
N GLN A 14 -5.29 -4.48 1.57
CA GLN A 14 -5.54 -4.19 0.16
C GLN A 14 -6.46 -2.98 -0.03
N LEU A 15 -7.53 -2.88 0.76
CA LEU A 15 -8.42 -1.71 0.75
C LEU A 15 -7.66 -0.44 1.11
N ALA A 16 -6.90 -0.48 2.21
CA ALA A 16 -6.12 0.67 2.65
C ALA A 16 -5.02 1.06 1.64
N ALA A 17 -4.42 0.10 0.92
CA ALA A 17 -3.52 0.38 -0.18
C ALA A 17 -4.23 1.13 -1.33
N GLY A 18 -5.47 0.74 -1.65
CA GLY A 18 -6.33 1.45 -2.59
C GLY A 18 -6.59 2.89 -2.17
N ASP A 19 -6.98 3.11 -0.91
CA ASP A 19 -7.24 4.46 -0.37
C ASP A 19 -6.00 5.38 -0.46
N VAL A 20 -4.81 4.82 -0.25
CA VAL A 20 -3.53 5.54 -0.39
C VAL A 20 -3.26 5.92 -1.85
N VAL A 21 -3.54 5.02 -2.80
CA VAL A 21 -3.42 5.32 -4.24
C VAL A 21 -4.38 6.43 -4.65
N ASP A 22 -5.64 6.35 -4.21
CA ASP A 22 -6.65 7.38 -4.52
C ASP A 22 -6.24 8.74 -3.94
N THR A 23 -5.68 8.75 -2.73
CA THR A 23 -5.13 9.96 -2.11
C THR A 23 -3.96 10.52 -2.91
N ALA A 24 -3.05 9.67 -3.41
CA ALA A 24 -1.92 10.11 -4.24
C ALA A 24 -2.40 10.77 -5.54
N GLN A 25 -3.43 10.20 -6.19
CA GLN A 25 -4.03 10.78 -7.40
C GLN A 25 -4.75 12.10 -7.11
N TYR A 26 -5.46 12.18 -5.98
CA TYR A 26 -6.11 13.41 -5.56
C TYR A 26 -5.09 14.54 -5.34
N ILE A 27 -3.99 14.23 -4.65
CA ILE A 27 -2.87 15.17 -4.44
C ILE A 27 -2.25 15.62 -5.77
N GLU A 28 -2.09 14.71 -6.72
CA GLU A 28 -1.59 15.03 -8.06
C GLU A 28 -2.52 16.03 -8.79
N GLY A 29 -3.84 15.84 -8.70
CA GLY A 29 -4.81 16.79 -9.23
C GLY A 29 -4.69 18.19 -8.61
N LEU A 30 -4.55 18.26 -7.28
CA LEU A 30 -4.32 19.53 -6.57
C LEU A 30 -3.00 20.18 -6.98
N ARG A 31 -1.92 19.39 -7.12
CA ARG A 31 -0.62 19.87 -7.58
C ARG A 31 -0.70 20.53 -8.94
N GLN A 32 -1.32 19.84 -9.90
CA GLN A 32 -1.52 20.37 -11.25
C GLN A 32 -2.35 21.66 -11.23
N GLY A 33 -3.42 21.72 -10.41
CA GLY A 33 -4.23 22.93 -10.25
C GLY A 33 -3.42 24.13 -9.77
N VAL A 34 -2.60 23.96 -8.72
CA VAL A 34 -1.73 25.03 -8.21
C VAL A 34 -0.68 25.44 -9.25
N ARG A 35 -0.13 24.48 -10.00
CA ARG A 35 0.82 24.78 -11.08
C ARG A 35 0.17 25.65 -12.16
N THR A 36 -1.02 25.29 -12.63
CA THR A 36 -1.76 26.10 -13.61
C THR A 36 -1.99 27.52 -13.10
N VAL A 37 -2.49 27.68 -11.87
CA VAL A 37 -2.72 29.00 -11.26
C VAL A 37 -1.42 29.81 -11.14
N THR A 38 -0.31 29.14 -10.83
CA THR A 38 1.02 29.77 -10.75
C THR A 38 1.47 30.28 -12.12
N GLU A 39 1.31 29.46 -13.16
CA GLU A 39 1.68 29.80 -14.53
C GLU A 39 0.83 30.98 -15.05
N GLU A 40 -0.48 30.96 -14.80
CA GLU A 40 -1.39 32.07 -15.14
C GLU A 40 -1.02 33.37 -14.41
N LEU A 41 -0.83 33.31 -13.09
CA LEU A 41 -0.48 34.46 -12.28
C LEU A 41 0.85 35.08 -12.71
N THR A 42 1.85 34.26 -13.04
CA THR A 42 3.18 34.74 -13.42
C THR A 42 3.31 35.06 -14.91
N GLY A 43 2.38 34.59 -15.74
CA GLY A 43 2.25 34.93 -17.16
C GLY A 43 1.46 36.22 -17.42
N SER A 44 0.58 36.63 -16.50
CA SER A 44 -0.34 37.78 -16.65
C SER A 44 0.29 39.19 -16.57
N GLY A 45 1.62 39.31 -16.69
CA GLY A 45 2.33 40.59 -16.63
C GLY A 45 2.86 40.98 -15.25
N TRP A 46 2.78 40.08 -14.27
CA TRP A 46 3.48 40.24 -12.99
C TRP A 46 4.99 40.04 -13.16
N LEU A 47 5.72 41.14 -13.33
CA LEU A 47 7.15 41.16 -13.59
C LEU A 47 7.96 41.62 -12.37
N GLY A 48 9.27 41.37 -12.41
CA GLY A 48 10.24 41.85 -11.42
C GLY A 48 10.74 40.77 -10.46
N ALA A 49 11.58 41.20 -9.51
CA ALA A 49 12.28 40.28 -8.59
C ALA A 49 11.32 39.47 -7.70
N ALA A 50 10.17 40.04 -7.35
CA ALA A 50 9.16 39.36 -6.54
C ALA A 50 8.54 38.17 -7.29
N SER A 51 8.10 38.36 -8.54
CA SER A 51 7.54 37.26 -9.34
C SER A 51 8.58 36.20 -9.70
N GLY A 52 9.85 36.61 -9.88
CA GLY A 52 10.98 35.68 -9.97
C GLY A 52 11.12 34.77 -8.76
N LYS A 53 11.15 35.34 -7.54
CA LYS A 53 11.25 34.56 -6.30
C LYS A 53 10.03 33.66 -6.07
N PHE A 54 8.84 34.16 -6.38
CA PHE A 54 7.62 33.38 -6.29
C PHE A 54 7.66 32.16 -7.21
N ARG A 55 8.07 32.32 -8.49
CA ARG A 55 8.25 31.18 -9.41
C ARG A 55 9.22 30.15 -8.87
N SER A 56 10.38 30.57 -8.35
CA SER A 56 11.34 29.64 -7.75
C SER A 56 10.77 28.90 -6.55
N ALA A 57 10.00 29.58 -5.68
CA ALA A 57 9.32 28.93 -4.56
C ALA A 57 8.30 27.90 -5.03
N MET A 58 7.52 28.23 -6.07
CA MET A 58 6.51 27.33 -6.62
C MET A 58 7.11 26.14 -7.37
N THR A 59 8.23 26.30 -8.08
CA THR A 59 8.99 25.17 -8.65
C THR A 59 9.43 24.21 -7.56
N ARG A 60 10.01 24.74 -6.47
CA ARG A 60 10.43 23.89 -5.34
C ARG A 60 9.25 23.21 -4.67
N TRP A 61 8.14 23.91 -4.49
CA TRP A 61 6.91 23.33 -3.97
C TRP A 61 6.41 22.18 -4.87
N ASP A 62 6.42 22.36 -6.19
CA ASP A 62 6.00 21.35 -7.16
C ASP A 62 6.85 20.07 -7.05
N GLU A 63 8.18 20.23 -6.96
CA GLU A 63 9.11 19.13 -6.74
C GLU A 63 8.83 18.38 -5.44
N GLN A 64 8.56 19.09 -4.34
CA GLN A 64 8.22 18.43 -3.06
C GLN A 64 6.89 17.69 -3.15
N MET A 65 5.89 18.22 -3.84
CA MET A 65 4.61 17.53 -4.01
C MET A 65 4.72 16.29 -4.89
N LEU A 66 5.60 16.28 -5.88
CA LEU A 66 5.93 15.07 -6.64
C LEU A 66 6.56 13.99 -5.77
N ILE A 67 7.40 14.38 -4.80
CA ILE A 67 7.97 13.45 -3.81
C ILE A 67 6.85 12.87 -2.93
N VAL A 68 5.98 13.71 -2.38
CA VAL A 68 4.84 13.25 -1.56
C VAL A 68 3.96 12.26 -2.31
N ARG A 69 3.62 12.54 -3.57
CA ARG A 69 2.86 11.61 -4.43
C ARG A 69 3.57 10.26 -4.55
N ARG A 70 4.87 10.29 -4.86
CA ARG A 70 5.67 9.06 -5.03
C ARG A 70 5.78 8.26 -3.73
N ASP A 71 5.93 8.93 -2.60
CA ASP A 71 6.01 8.28 -1.29
C ASP A 71 4.70 7.56 -0.95
N LEU A 72 3.55 8.17 -1.27
CA LEU A 72 2.25 7.53 -1.13
C LEU A 72 2.11 6.30 -2.04
N GLU A 73 2.53 6.38 -3.30
CA GLU A 73 2.54 5.23 -4.22
C GLU A 73 3.42 4.10 -3.67
N THR A 74 4.62 4.42 -3.17
CA THR A 74 5.51 3.43 -2.54
C THR A 74 4.90 2.82 -1.27
N ILE A 75 4.19 3.60 -0.46
CA ILE A 75 3.47 3.09 0.72
C ILE A 75 2.40 2.08 0.28
N ALA A 76 1.58 2.41 -0.72
CA ALA A 76 0.56 1.51 -1.24
C ALA A 76 1.15 0.22 -1.81
N GLU A 77 2.25 0.31 -2.56
CA GLU A 77 2.98 -0.86 -3.08
C GLU A 77 3.45 -1.77 -1.95
N ASN A 78 4.04 -1.20 -0.90
CA ASN A 78 4.52 -1.96 0.26
C ASN A 78 3.37 -2.62 1.04
N MET A 79 2.22 -1.95 1.14
CA MET A 79 1.01 -2.52 1.74
C MET A 79 0.47 -3.70 0.92
N GLY A 80 0.42 -3.57 -0.40
CA GLY A 80 0.01 -4.64 -1.31
C GLY A 80 0.94 -5.86 -1.23
N ALA A 81 2.27 -5.63 -1.25
CA ALA A 81 3.25 -6.70 -1.09
C ALA A 81 3.12 -7.42 0.25
N SER A 82 2.88 -6.67 1.34
CA SER A 82 2.64 -7.23 2.67
C SER A 82 1.37 -8.08 2.69
N ALA A 83 0.28 -7.61 2.11
CA ALA A 83 -0.99 -8.33 2.05
C ALA A 83 -0.88 -9.68 1.30
N VAL A 84 -0.11 -9.72 0.21
CA VAL A 84 0.19 -10.96 -0.53
C VAL A 84 1.02 -11.93 0.31
N SER A 85 2.06 -11.44 0.99
CA SER A 85 2.91 -12.28 1.85
C SER A 85 2.13 -12.89 3.01
N TYR A 86 1.23 -12.13 3.65
CA TYR A 86 0.37 -12.65 4.71
C TYR A 86 -0.61 -13.70 4.20
N SER A 87 -1.23 -13.47 3.03
CA SER A 87 -2.16 -14.44 2.42
C SER A 87 -1.48 -15.78 2.11
N ALA A 88 -0.25 -15.74 1.57
CA ALA A 88 0.51 -16.95 1.27
C ALA A 88 0.89 -17.71 2.56
N ALA A 89 1.31 -16.98 3.60
CA ALA A 89 1.64 -17.59 4.88
C ALA A 89 0.42 -18.23 5.56
N ASP A 90 -0.76 -17.61 5.46
CA ASP A 90 -2.02 -18.15 6.00
C ASP A 90 -2.40 -19.46 5.30
N GLN A 91 -2.30 -19.51 3.97
CA GLN A 91 -2.55 -20.72 3.18
C GLN A 91 -1.59 -21.88 3.52
N ASP A 92 -0.30 -21.58 3.72
CA ASP A 92 0.69 -22.59 4.09
C ASP A 92 0.44 -23.16 5.50
N VAL A 93 0.04 -22.31 6.45
CA VAL A 93 -0.31 -22.71 7.81
C VAL A 93 -1.58 -23.58 7.80
N ASP A 94 -2.63 -23.18 7.09
CA ASP A 94 -3.86 -23.95 6.97
C ASP A 94 -3.64 -25.32 6.31
N ALA A 95 -2.81 -25.37 5.27
CA ALA A 95 -2.43 -26.62 4.61
C ALA A 95 -1.63 -27.53 5.57
N GLY A 96 -0.70 -26.97 6.33
CA GLY A 96 0.08 -27.68 7.33
C GLY A 96 -0.78 -28.24 8.48
N MET A 97 -1.70 -27.43 9.01
CA MET A 97 -2.65 -27.87 10.04
C MET A 97 -3.56 -28.99 9.54
N SER A 98 -4.09 -28.86 8.32
CA SER A 98 -4.91 -29.92 7.70
C SER A 98 -4.17 -31.24 7.54
N MET A 99 -2.86 -31.20 7.23
CA MET A 99 -2.03 -32.41 7.19
C MET A 99 -1.82 -33.02 8.58
N VAL A 100 -1.56 -32.20 9.60
CA VAL A 100 -1.40 -32.66 10.99
C VAL A 100 -2.69 -33.31 11.50
N ASP A 101 -3.84 -32.68 11.26
CA ASP A 101 -5.15 -33.24 11.64
C ASP A 101 -5.43 -34.55 10.92
N SER A 102 -5.05 -34.68 9.64
CA SER A 102 -5.16 -35.93 8.88
C SER A 102 -4.30 -37.05 9.48
N LEU A 103 -3.07 -36.74 9.91
CA LEU A 103 -2.16 -37.71 10.54
C LEU A 103 -2.62 -38.14 11.94
N ILE A 104 -3.20 -37.21 12.71
CA ILE A 104 -3.75 -37.49 14.05
C ILE A 104 -5.06 -38.28 13.97
N ASN A 105 -5.89 -38.01 12.96
CA ASN A 105 -7.18 -38.65 12.77
C ASN A 105 -7.13 -39.92 11.90
N THR A 106 -5.93 -40.32 11.43
CA THR A 106 -5.71 -41.65 10.85
C THR A 106 -5.74 -42.67 12.00
N PRO A 107 -6.73 -43.58 12.07
CA PRO A 107 -6.80 -44.58 13.13
C PRO A 107 -5.54 -45.43 13.09
N GLY A 108 -4.81 -45.47 14.21
CA GLY A 108 -3.57 -46.23 14.31
C GLY A 108 -3.74 -47.64 13.76
N GLU A 109 -2.93 -48.00 12.76
CA GLU A 109 -2.84 -49.37 12.29
C GLU A 109 -2.54 -50.30 13.48
N PRO A 110 -3.30 -51.39 13.68
CA PRO A 110 -2.99 -52.35 14.72
C PRO A 110 -1.63 -53.01 14.42
N ARG A 111 -0.63 -52.71 15.25
CA ARG A 111 0.60 -53.51 15.34
C ARG A 111 0.29 -54.80 16.08
N THR A 112 -0.08 -55.86 15.37
CA THR A 112 -0.05 -57.24 15.87
C THR A 112 0.66 -58.09 14.82
N ALA A 113 1.99 -58.24 14.91
CA ALA A 113 2.70 -59.26 15.68
C ALA A 113 2.63 -60.65 15.01
N ALA A 114 3.80 -61.09 14.54
CA ALA A 114 4.06 -62.44 14.08
C ALA A 114 3.77 -63.47 15.17
N VAL A 115 3.01 -64.52 14.84
CA VAL A 115 3.21 -65.94 15.23
C VAL A 115 2.56 -66.80 14.15
#